data_AF-A0A9Q2F0E5-F1
#
_entry.id   AF-A0A9Q2F0E5-F1
#
_cell.length_a   1.000
_cell.length_b   1.000
_cell.length_c   1.000
_cell.angle_alpha   90.00
_cell.angle_beta   90.00
_cell.angle_gamma   90.00
#
_symmetry.space_group_name_H-M   'P 1'
#
loop_
_entity.id
_entity.type
_entity.pdbx_description
1 polymer ?
#
loop_
_entity_poly.entity_id
_entity_poly.type
_entity_poly.pdbx_seq_one_letter_code
_entity_poly.pdbx_strand_id
1 'polypeptide(L)' 'MEKKKSKKNPLEETAVLSRIAKNASQKAINEAFRAGIPIHCISEGKLVKVYPDGRKECVKNLNIEPLSLASAVRQLTR' A
#
# COMPACT_ATOMS: atom_id res chain seq x y z
N MET A 1 -10.01 28.29 -33.47
CA MET A 1 -9.77 26.86 -33.15
C MET A 1 -9.73 26.71 -31.65
N GLU A 2 -10.83 26.28 -31.02
CA GLU A 2 -10.80 25.91 -29.61
C GLU A 2 -9.90 24.68 -29.42
N LYS A 3 -8.86 24.81 -28.60
CA LYS A 3 -8.04 23.67 -28.21
C LYS A 3 -8.90 22.75 -27.35
N LYS A 4 -9.42 21.66 -27.96
CA LYS A 4 -10.05 20.56 -27.21
C LYS A 4 -9.08 20.14 -26.11
N LYS A 5 -9.38 20.46 -24.85
CA LYS A 5 -8.68 19.89 -23.70
C LYS A 5 -8.85 18.37 -23.80
N SER A 6 -7.78 17.68 -24.15
CA SER A 6 -7.70 16.23 -24.05
C SER A 6 -8.08 15.87 -22.62
N LYS A 7 -9.28 15.31 -22.40
CA LYS A 7 -9.68 14.83 -21.08
C LYS A 7 -8.67 13.75 -20.70
N LYS A 8 -7.77 14.03 -19.75
CA LYS A 8 -6.81 13.04 -19.24
C LYS A 8 -7.60 11.83 -18.75
N ASN A 9 -7.16 10.63 -19.11
CA ASN A 9 -7.85 9.41 -18.72
C ASN A 9 -7.77 9.26 -17.19
N PRO A 10 -8.88 9.11 -16.46
CA PRO A 10 -8.88 8.93 -15.01
C PRO A 10 -8.00 7.76 -14.54
N LEU A 11 -7.83 6.72 -15.37
CA LEU A 11 -6.96 5.59 -15.09
C LEU A 11 -5.47 5.97 -15.14
N GLU A 12 -5.08 6.85 -16.06
CA GLU A 12 -3.72 7.37 -16.15
C GLU A 12 -3.41 8.28 -14.95
N GLU A 13 -4.36 9.12 -14.56
CA GLU A 13 -4.23 9.99 -13.39
C GLU A 13 -4.09 9.20 -12.08
N THR A 14 -4.91 8.16 -11.90
CA THR A 14 -4.86 7.27 -10.73
C THR A 14 -3.54 6.49 -10.68
N ALA A 15 -3.03 6.04 -11.84
CA ALA A 15 -1.74 5.35 -11.93
C ALA A 15 -0.57 6.28 -11.56
N VAL A 16 -0.62 7.55 -11.98
CA VAL A 16 0.39 8.55 -11.60
C VAL A 16 0.39 8.80 -10.11
N LEU A 17 -0.78 9.01 -9.49
CA LEU A 17 -0.89 9.20 -8.03
C LEU A 17 -0.39 7.97 -7.26
N SER A 18 -0.73 6.77 -7.72
CA SER A 18 -0.25 5.52 -7.13
C SER A 18 1.27 5.41 -7.18
N ARG A 19 1.88 5.83 -8.30
CA ARG A 19 3.35 5.85 -8.45
C ARG A 19 4.00 6.87 -7.51
N ILE A 20 3.43 8.07 -7.39
CA ILE A 20 3.93 9.11 -6.48
C ILE A 20 3.87 8.62 -5.03
N ALA A 21 2.74 8.05 -4.62
CA ALA A 21 2.56 7.50 -3.28
C ALA A 21 3.58 6.38 -3.00
N LYS A 22 3.77 5.45 -3.94
CA LYS A 22 4.77 4.37 -3.81
C LYS A 22 6.19 4.92 -3.63
N ASN A 23 6.57 5.92 -4.43
CA ASN A 23 7.90 6.53 -4.33
C ASN A 23 8.11 7.26 -3.00
N ALA A 24 7.09 8.00 -2.54
CA ALA A 24 7.14 8.70 -1.25
C ALA A 24 7.28 7.72 -0.09
N SER A 25 6.48 6.64 -0.08
CA SER A 25 6.57 5.58 0.92
C SER A 25 7.94 4.91 0.94
N GLN A 26 8.49 4.58 -0.24
CA GLN A 26 9.81 3.96 -0.31
C GLN A 26 10.91 4.87 0.23
N LYS A 27 10.83 6.18 -0.07
CA LYS A 27 11.76 7.17 0.47
C LYS A 27 11.70 7.23 2.00
N ALA A 28 10.51 7.32 2.57
CA ALA A 28 10.32 7.35 4.02
C ALA A 28 10.84 6.08 4.70
N ILE A 29 10.59 4.91 4.11
CA ILE A 29 11.11 3.62 4.60
C ILE A 29 12.65 3.63 4.61
N ASN A 30 13.26 4.07 3.50
CA ASN A 30 14.72 4.11 3.38
C ASN A 30 15.35 5.07 4.39
N GLU A 31 14.72 6.22 4.63
CA GLU A 31 15.18 7.18 5.64
C GLU A 31 15.08 6.64 7.06
N ALA A 32 13.97 5.97 7.39
CA ALA A 32 13.81 5.29 8.69
C ALA A 32 14.90 4.23 8.91
N PHE A 33 15.16 3.37 7.90
CA PHE A 33 16.19 2.35 8.02
C PHE A 33 17.60 2.93 8.11
N ARG A 34 17.91 3.99 7.37
CA ARG A 34 19.18 4.71 7.51
C ARG A 34 19.38 5.32 8.90
N ALA A 35 18.28 5.69 9.58
CA ALA A 35 18.30 6.17 10.95
C ALA A 35 18.29 5.05 12.01
N GLY A 36 18.34 3.77 11.61
CA GLY A 36 18.27 2.64 12.53
C GLY A 36 16.87 2.36 13.10
N ILE A 37 15.83 2.98 12.54
CA ILE A 37 14.47 2.91 13.05
C ILE A 37 13.74 1.74 12.39
N PRO A 38 13.16 0.80 13.16
CA PRO A 38 12.34 -0.26 12.62
C PRO A 38 10.97 0.28 12.18
N ILE A 39 10.42 -0.29 11.11
CA ILE A 39 9.09 0.05 10.61
C ILE A 39 8.08 -1.05 10.91
N HIS A 40 6.81 -0.70 11.00
CA HIS A 40 5.72 -1.66 11.05
C HIS A 40 5.05 -1.75 9.69
N CYS A 41 4.81 -2.97 9.21
CA CYS A 41 4.08 -3.23 7.98
C CYS A 41 3.08 -4.37 8.17
N ILE A 42 2.12 -4.45 7.25
CA ILE A 42 1.18 -5.56 7.19
C ILE A 42 1.68 -6.54 6.14
N SER A 43 1.88 -7.80 6.53
CA SER A 43 2.29 -8.89 5.65
C SER A 43 1.50 -10.14 6.01
N GLU A 44 0.86 -10.77 5.03
CA GLU A 44 0.15 -12.05 5.22
C GLU A 44 -0.86 -12.04 6.38
N GLY A 45 -1.61 -10.94 6.54
CA GLY A 45 -2.57 -10.82 7.63
C GLY A 45 -1.94 -10.63 9.02
N LYS A 46 -0.66 -10.28 9.09
CA LYS A 46 0.08 -10.03 10.34
C LYS A 46 0.67 -8.62 10.35
N LEU A 47 0.68 -8.00 11.51
CA LEU A 47 1.48 -6.81 11.78
C LEU A 47 2.91 -7.28 12.09
N VAL A 48 3.84 -6.90 11.24
CA VAL A 48 5.25 -7.29 11.31
C VAL A 48 6.10 -6.05 11.51
N LYS A 49 7.02 -6.12 12.46
CA LYS A 49 8.07 -5.12 12.65
C LYS A 49 9.30 -5.56 11.87
N VAL A 50 9.75 -4.71 10.96
CA VAL A 50 10.90 -4.96 10.09
C VAL A 50 12.05 -4.06 10.54
N TYR A 51 13.18 -4.68 10.82
CA TYR A 51 14.40 -4.02 11.25
C TYR A 51 15.30 -3.69 10.04
N PRO A 52 16.19 -2.67 10.15
CA PRO A 52 17.11 -2.29 9.08
C PRO A 52 18.04 -3.42 8.61
N ASP A 53 18.35 -4.37 9.49
CA ASP A 53 19.18 -5.55 9.20
C ASP A 53 18.41 -6.69 8.50
N GLY A 54 17.14 -6.46 8.18
CA GLY A 54 16.27 -7.43 7.54
C GLY A 54 15.59 -8.41 8.49
N ARG A 55 15.88 -8.36 9.80
CA ARG A 55 15.12 -9.16 10.79
C ARG A 55 13.66 -8.74 10.77
N LYS A 56 12.78 -9.73 10.98
CA LYS A 56 11.34 -9.53 11.04
C LYS A 56 10.81 -10.13 12.34
N GLU A 57 9.94 -9.40 13.00
CA GLU A 57 9.29 -9.80 14.23
C GLU A 57 7.78 -9.70 14.04
N CYS A 58 7.06 -10.79 14.30
CA CYS A 58 5.60 -10.76 14.29
C CYS A 58 5.12 -10.09 15.57
N VAL A 59 4.46 -8.94 15.43
CA VAL A 59 3.90 -8.20 16.58
C VAL A 59 2.51 -8.71 16.91
N LYS A 60 1.67 -8.92 15.88
CA LYS A 60 0.27 -9.33 16.07
C LYS A 60 -0.29 -9.99 14.83
N ASN A 61 -1.06 -11.08 15.01
CA ASN A 61 -1.92 -11.61 13.95
C ASN A 61 -3.17 -10.71 13.84
N LEU A 62 -3.46 -10.21 12.64
CA LEU A 62 -4.55 -9.26 12.41
C LEU A 62 -5.88 -9.95 12.06
N ASN A 63 -5.91 -11.29 11.95
CA ASN A 63 -7.09 -12.07 11.55
C ASN A 63 -7.80 -11.43 10.35
N ILE A 64 -7.02 -10.93 9.39
CA ILE A 64 -7.55 -10.31 8.19
C ILE A 64 -8.10 -11.44 7.33
N GLU A 65 -9.43 -11.54 7.28
CA GLU A 65 -10.11 -12.41 6.34
C GLU A 65 -9.68 -12.02 4.92
N PRO A 66 -9.23 -12.97 4.10
CA PRO A 66 -8.94 -12.69 2.70
C PRO A 66 -10.18 -12.08 2.05
N LEU A 67 -10.00 -10.94 1.38
CA LEU A 67 -11.01 -10.43 0.45
C LEU A 67 -11.11 -11.42 -0.71
N SER A 68 -11.95 -12.44 -0.54
CA SER A 68 -12.34 -13.32 -1.63
C SER A 68 -13.41 -12.60 -2.47
N LEU A 69 -13.42 -12.87 -3.78
CA LEU A 69 -14.49 -12.38 -4.64
C LEU A 69 -15.87 -12.77 -4.09
N ALA A 70 -15.98 -13.97 -3.52
CA ALA A 70 -17.21 -14.46 -2.89
C ALA A 70 -17.63 -13.63 -1.66
N SER A 71 -16.68 -13.18 -0.83
CA SER A 71 -16.98 -12.33 0.32
C SER A 71 -17.35 -10.90 -0.11
N ALA A 72 -16.71 -10.36 -1.14
CA ALA A 72 -17.07 -9.06 -1.72
C ALA A 72 -18.48 -9.07 -2.35
N VAL A 73 -18.82 -10.10 -3.12
CA VAL A 73 -20.14 -10.24 -3.76
C VAL A 73 -21.27 -10.38 -2.73
N ARG A 74 -21.04 -11.09 -1.62
CA ARG A 74 -22.01 -11.21 -0.51
C ARG A 74 -22.30 -9.87 0.19
N GLN A 75 -21.34 -8.94 0.23
CA GLN A 75 -21.55 -7.63 0.84
C GLN A 75 -22.33 -6.67 -0.08
N LEU A 76 -22.25 -6.86 -1.40
CA LEU A 76 -22.96 -6.04 -2.40
C LEU A 76 -24.42 -6.45 -2.62
N THR A 77 -24.79 -7.67 -2.22
CA THR A 77 -26.15 -8.22 -2.37
C THR A 77 -27.02 -8.06 -1.12
N ARG A 78 -26.56 -7.32 -0.12
CA ARG A 78 -27.33 -6.93 1.08
C ARG A 78 -27.86 -5.51 0.99
#